data_AF-A0A015LP14-F1
#
_entry.id   AF-A0A015LP14-F1
#
_cell.length_a   1.000
_cell.length_b   1.000
_cell.length_c   1.000
_cell.angle_alpha   90.00
_cell.angle_beta   90.00
_cell.angle_gamma   90.00
#
_symmetry.space_group_name_H-M   'P 1'
#
loop_
_entity.id
_entity.type
_entity.pdbx_description
1 polymer ?
#
loop_
_entity_poly.entity_id
_entity_poly.type
_entity_poly.pdbx_seq_one_letter_code
_entity_poly.pdbx_strand_id
1 'polypeptide(L)'
;MNTFYGEAGNSLSPFFLLFLAGGVTAAGQEHIKSVAQFLKDKKYRIKYGDTDSLYIVSPEESYDNCDKDFTEGRISLKEYWTEMVRVTMRIMPPLCKEINAFIQETNQTSFLKMAYEEVLFPAVFLAKKKYFGIAHVEIPNFSPKELFVKGVDIVKQGQSELFRDIGNRIMWAAVSVPESTTQKKTLLHIVEDVLKDAIEHTSPTDHERFVQTSTYKKHKDNKSVKQFIERMKARRLSASAENEGNDSDLPSETFLYEIPESGDRFQYVITKVDDYDIYGRKISL
;
A
#
# COMPACT_ATOMS: atom_id res chain seq x y z
N MET A 1 15.71 -20.37 -3.95
CA MET A 1 15.51 -21.15 -2.71
C MET A 1 14.02 -21.23 -2.33
N ASN A 2 13.31 -20.11 -2.18
CA ASN A 2 11.86 -20.10 -1.85
C ASN A 2 10.96 -20.89 -2.83
N THR A 3 11.34 -20.96 -4.10
CA THR A 3 10.63 -21.77 -5.11
C THR A 3 10.57 -23.26 -4.74
N PHE A 4 11.62 -23.82 -4.10
CA PHE A 4 11.64 -25.24 -3.73
C PHE A 4 10.55 -25.56 -2.71
N TYR A 5 10.38 -24.69 -1.70
CA TYR A 5 9.27 -24.77 -0.75
C TYR A 5 7.92 -24.63 -1.47
N GLY A 6 7.81 -23.70 -2.43
CA GLY A 6 6.59 -23.52 -3.24
C GLY A 6 6.22 -24.75 -4.07
N GLU A 7 7.19 -25.41 -4.70
CA GLU A 7 7.00 -26.63 -5.48
C GLU A 7 6.55 -27.80 -4.62
N ALA A 8 7.08 -27.94 -3.40
CA ALA A 8 6.62 -28.95 -2.45
C ALA A 8 5.14 -28.77 -2.06
N GLY A 9 4.61 -27.53 -2.11
CA GLY A 9 3.20 -27.23 -1.88
C GLY A 9 2.31 -27.24 -3.13
N ASN A 10 2.89 -27.35 -4.32
CA ASN A 10 2.16 -27.32 -5.59
C ASN A 10 1.70 -28.73 -5.98
N SER A 11 0.39 -28.98 -5.96
CA SER A 11 -0.19 -30.30 -6.28
C SER A 11 0.06 -30.79 -7.70
N LEU A 12 0.49 -29.91 -8.61
CA LEU A 12 0.85 -30.24 -9.99
C LEU A 12 2.35 -30.54 -10.16
N SER A 13 3.16 -30.29 -9.13
CA SER A 13 4.61 -30.48 -9.19
C SER A 13 4.99 -31.95 -9.01
N PRO A 14 5.99 -32.46 -9.75
CA PRO A 14 6.54 -33.81 -9.49
C PRO A 14 7.22 -33.91 -8.12
N PHE A 15 7.51 -32.77 -7.46
CA PHE A 15 8.09 -32.70 -6.12
C PHE A 15 7.04 -32.43 -5.01
N PHE A 16 5.75 -32.59 -5.31
CA PHE A 16 4.68 -32.31 -4.34
C PHE A 16 4.81 -33.18 -3.08
N LEU A 17 4.96 -32.51 -1.94
CA LEU A 17 5.02 -33.11 -0.63
C LEU A 17 4.38 -32.18 0.40
N LEU A 18 3.04 -32.26 0.51
CA LEU A 18 2.25 -31.37 1.36
C LEU A 18 2.71 -31.36 2.82
N PHE A 19 3.11 -32.51 3.37
CA PHE A 19 3.60 -32.61 4.75
C PHE A 19 4.86 -31.77 4.99
N LEU A 20 5.76 -31.69 4.00
CA LEU A 20 6.95 -30.84 4.08
C LEU A 20 6.56 -29.36 4.08
N ALA A 21 5.70 -28.94 3.14
CA ALA A 21 5.22 -27.56 3.07
C ALA A 21 4.44 -27.16 4.35
N GLY A 22 3.60 -28.06 4.86
CA GLY A 22 2.86 -27.89 6.11
C GLY A 22 3.78 -27.79 7.33
N GLY A 23 4.79 -28.65 7.43
CA GLY A 23 5.79 -28.62 8.51
C GLY A 23 6.57 -27.31 8.53
N VAL A 24 7.05 -26.84 7.37
CA VAL A 24 7.75 -25.54 7.25
C VAL A 24 6.82 -24.39 7.65
N THR A 25 5.56 -24.40 7.22
CA THR A 25 4.57 -23.37 7.59
C THR A 25 4.31 -23.36 9.09
N ALA A 26 4.10 -24.53 9.70
CA ALA A 26 3.82 -24.67 11.11
C ALA A 26 5.00 -24.17 11.96
N ALA A 27 6.23 -24.59 11.63
CA ALA A 27 7.44 -24.14 12.30
C ALA A 27 7.61 -22.61 12.19
N GLY A 28 7.41 -22.03 11.01
CA GLY A 28 7.47 -20.58 10.82
C GLY A 28 6.47 -19.83 11.71
N GLN A 29 5.23 -20.31 11.80
CA GLN A 29 4.20 -19.73 12.67
C GLN A 29 4.55 -19.88 14.16
N GLU A 30 5.12 -21.02 14.56
CA GLU A 30 5.54 -21.26 15.94
C GLU A 30 6.69 -20.32 16.34
N HIS A 31 7.71 -20.16 15.49
CA HIS A 31 8.84 -19.29 15.76
C HIS A 31 8.41 -17.82 15.91
N ILE A 32 7.64 -17.29 14.96
CA ILE A 32 7.23 -15.88 15.01
C ILE A 32 6.36 -15.59 16.24
N LYS A 33 5.50 -16.54 16.64
CA LYS A 33 4.69 -16.43 17.87
C LYS A 33 5.54 -16.50 19.13
N SER A 34 6.54 -17.38 19.15
CA SER A 34 7.46 -17.54 20.28
C SER A 34 8.31 -16.29 20.49
N VAL A 35 8.84 -15.71 19.40
CA VAL A 35 9.56 -14.43 19.46
C VAL A 35 8.63 -13.30 19.91
N ALA A 36 7.40 -13.24 19.39
CA ALA A 36 6.43 -12.25 19.83
C ALA A 36 6.10 -12.36 21.32
N GLN A 37 6.08 -13.58 21.89
CA GLN A 37 5.89 -13.79 23.32
C GLN A 37 7.12 -13.35 24.13
N PHE A 38 8.32 -13.76 23.71
CA PHE A 38 9.58 -13.32 24.31
C PHE A 38 9.67 -11.78 24.41
N LEU A 39 9.23 -11.07 23.37
CA LEU A 39 9.20 -9.61 23.34
C LEU A 39 8.18 -9.03 24.33
N LYS A 40 6.98 -9.62 24.44
CA LYS A 40 5.96 -9.20 25.41
C LYS A 40 6.44 -9.39 26.84
N ASP A 41 7.14 -10.48 27.14
CA ASP A 41 7.70 -10.75 28.46
C ASP A 41 8.75 -9.69 28.85
N LYS A 42 9.41 -9.08 27.86
CA LYS A 42 10.29 -7.92 28.00
C LYS A 42 9.58 -6.56 27.93
N LYS A 43 8.26 -6.52 28.05
CA LYS A 43 7.39 -5.32 27.98
C LYS A 43 7.33 -4.62 26.62
N TYR A 44 7.86 -5.22 25.53
CA TYR A 44 7.65 -4.68 24.19
C TYR A 44 6.22 -4.93 23.74
N ARG A 45 5.62 -3.94 23.08
CA ARG A 45 4.29 -4.09 22.48
C ARG A 45 4.42 -4.46 21.01
N ILE A 46 3.76 -5.55 20.60
CA ILE A 46 3.68 -5.92 19.17
C ILE A 46 2.64 -5.04 18.49
N LYS A 47 3.07 -4.21 17.53
CA LYS A 47 2.18 -3.33 16.76
C LYS A 47 1.58 -4.04 15.55
N TYR A 48 2.41 -4.80 14.84
CA TYR A 48 2.03 -5.54 13.64
C TYR A 48 2.95 -6.74 13.45
N GLY A 49 2.48 -7.78 12.78
CA GLY A 49 3.30 -8.90 12.35
C GLY A 49 2.76 -9.50 11.06
N ASP A 50 3.65 -9.89 10.17
CA ASP A 50 3.32 -10.58 8.93
C ASP A 50 4.38 -11.63 8.62
N THR A 51 4.01 -12.90 8.79
CA THR A 51 4.77 -14.12 8.45
C THR A 51 6.18 -14.21 9.02
N ASP A 52 7.09 -13.35 8.59
CA ASP A 52 8.53 -13.29 8.88
C ASP A 52 8.96 -11.97 9.55
N SER A 53 8.05 -11.02 9.73
CA SER A 53 8.33 -9.68 10.28
C SER A 53 7.47 -9.33 11.48
N LEU A 54 8.03 -8.53 12.40
CA LEU A 54 7.34 -7.93 13.54
C LEU A 54 7.68 -6.44 13.62
N TYR A 55 6.66 -5.58 13.62
CA TYR A 55 6.80 -4.19 14.08
C TYR A 55 6.49 -4.15 15.57
N ILE A 56 7.45 -3.65 16.33
CA ILE A 56 7.38 -3.56 17.79
C ILE A 56 7.45 -2.10 18.24
N VAL A 57 6.91 -1.84 19.42
CA VAL A 57 7.05 -0.56 20.12
C VAL A 57 7.83 -0.83 21.40
N SER A 58 8.93 -0.09 21.57
CA SER A 58 9.76 -0.18 22.78
C SER A 58 8.97 0.20 24.03
N PRO A 59 9.35 -0.31 25.22
CA PRO A 59 8.76 0.12 26.48
C PRO A 59 8.86 1.64 26.66
N GLU A 60 7.85 2.25 27.26
CA GLU A 60 7.77 3.72 27.43
C GLU A 60 8.97 4.25 28.22
N GLU A 61 9.47 3.47 29.18
CA GLU A 61 10.64 3.81 30.00
C GLU A 61 11.92 4.03 29.15
N SER A 62 11.95 3.51 27.92
CA SER A 62 13.06 3.74 26.99
C SER A 62 13.20 5.21 26.59
N TYR A 63 12.09 5.96 26.65
CA TYR A 63 11.97 7.32 26.15
C TYR A 63 11.95 8.38 27.26
N ASP A 64 12.07 7.99 28.55
CA ASP A 64 11.98 8.90 29.71
C ASP A 64 12.83 10.17 29.57
N ASN A 65 14.07 10.04 29.08
CA ASN A 65 14.96 11.19 28.91
C ASN A 65 14.45 12.16 27.83
N CYS A 66 14.04 11.66 26.67
CA CYS A 66 13.52 12.53 25.61
C CYS A 66 12.14 13.10 25.96
N ASP A 67 11.32 12.34 26.67
CA ASP A 67 10.01 12.79 27.16
C ASP A 67 10.16 13.93 28.16
N LYS A 68 11.13 13.82 29.07
CA LYS A 68 11.48 14.88 30.02
C LYS A 68 11.97 16.14 29.32
N ASP A 69 12.91 16.00 28.38
CA ASP A 69 13.46 17.15 27.66
C ASP A 69 12.39 17.88 26.84
N PHE A 70 11.44 17.14 26.25
CA PHE A 70 10.33 17.71 25.51
C PHE A 70 9.29 18.38 26.40
N THR A 71 8.89 17.73 27.50
CA THR A 71 7.89 18.27 28.44
C THR A 71 8.38 19.52 29.18
N GLU A 72 9.68 19.63 29.44
CA GLU A 72 10.30 20.84 29.99
C GLU A 72 10.60 21.92 28.93
N GLY A 73 10.26 21.68 27.66
CA GLY A 73 10.45 22.65 26.57
C GLY A 73 11.90 22.87 26.16
N ARG A 74 12.80 21.93 26.47
CA ARG A 74 14.23 22.03 26.10
C ARG A 74 14.50 21.70 24.64
N ILE A 75 13.63 20.91 24.03
CA ILE A 75 13.71 20.48 22.62
C ILE A 75 12.38 20.70 21.90
N SER A 76 12.45 20.93 20.59
CA SER A 76 11.29 21.02 19.71
C SER A 76 10.65 19.64 19.44
N LEU A 77 9.44 19.63 18.88
CA LEU A 77 8.74 18.39 18.51
C LEU A 77 9.54 17.55 17.49
N LYS A 78 10.17 18.22 16.52
CA LYS A 78 11.01 17.55 15.51
C LYS A 78 12.24 16.91 16.14
N GLU A 79 12.89 17.60 17.08
CA GLU A 79 14.03 17.07 17.82
C GLU A 79 13.61 15.90 18.71
N TYR A 80 12.47 16.02 19.40
CA TYR A 80 11.90 14.93 20.19
C TYR A 80 11.67 13.67 19.35
N TRP A 81 10.97 13.79 18.21
CA TRP A 81 10.77 12.66 17.29
C TRP A 81 12.08 12.07 16.77
N THR A 82 13.07 12.94 16.50
CA THR A 82 14.41 12.51 16.08
C THR A 82 15.09 11.69 17.15
N GLU A 83 15.06 12.13 18.41
CA GLU A 83 15.67 11.40 19.52
C GLU A 83 14.94 10.10 19.82
N MET A 84 13.60 10.04 19.73
CA MET A 84 12.85 8.78 19.86
C MET A 84 13.31 7.74 18.83
N VAL A 85 13.51 8.15 17.58
CA VAL A 85 14.03 7.27 16.52
C VAL A 85 15.46 6.83 16.85
N ARG A 86 16.33 7.76 17.26
CA ARG A 86 17.71 7.41 17.65
C ARG A 86 17.76 6.43 18.81
N VAL A 87 16.96 6.64 19.86
CA VAL A 87 16.86 5.73 21.01
C VAL A 87 16.46 4.33 20.54
N THR A 88 15.43 4.25 19.71
CA THR A 88 14.95 2.97 19.14
C THR A 88 16.08 2.29 18.35
N MET A 89 16.76 3.02 17.46
CA MET A 89 17.90 2.52 16.69
C MET A 89 19.05 2.01 17.57
N ARG A 90 19.31 2.62 18.73
CA ARG A 90 20.34 2.14 19.67
C ARG A 90 19.93 0.86 20.40
N ILE A 91 18.64 0.69 20.68
CA ILE A 91 18.09 -0.47 21.40
C ILE A 91 17.98 -1.71 20.48
N MET A 92 17.73 -1.52 19.19
CA MET A 92 17.48 -2.64 18.26
C MET A 92 18.67 -3.61 18.11
N PRO A 93 19.93 -3.19 17.91
CA PRO A 93 21.05 -4.13 17.77
C PRO A 93 21.26 -5.09 18.94
N PRO A 94 21.31 -4.64 20.23
CA PRO A 94 21.42 -5.57 21.35
C PRO A 94 20.17 -6.45 21.47
N LEU A 95 18.96 -5.91 21.25
CA LEU A 95 17.73 -6.70 21.26
C LEU A 95 17.75 -7.81 20.19
N CYS A 96 18.24 -7.53 18.98
CA CYS A 96 18.37 -8.53 17.91
C CYS A 96 19.35 -9.64 18.29
N LYS A 97 20.44 -9.33 19.01
CA LYS A 97 21.37 -10.35 19.53
C LYS A 97 20.68 -11.27 20.53
N GLU A 98 19.88 -10.70 21.43
CA GLU A 98 19.11 -11.47 22.42
C GLU A 98 18.04 -12.35 21.77
N ILE A 99 17.29 -11.82 20.79
CA ILE A 99 16.30 -12.60 20.03
C ILE A 99 16.99 -13.76 19.31
N ASN A 100 18.14 -13.52 18.68
CA ASN A 100 18.88 -14.56 17.96
C ASN A 100 19.45 -15.62 18.91
N ALA A 101 19.86 -15.24 20.13
CA ALA A 101 20.25 -16.20 21.16
C ALA A 101 19.06 -17.08 21.59
N PHE A 102 17.89 -16.47 21.81
CA PHE A 102 16.64 -17.18 22.13
C PHE A 102 16.21 -18.15 21.01
N ILE A 103 16.28 -17.72 19.75
CA ILE A 103 15.98 -18.57 18.58
C ILE A 103 16.96 -19.75 18.53
N GLN A 104 18.26 -19.50 18.74
CA GLN A 104 19.28 -20.55 18.71
C GLN A 104 19.07 -21.60 19.80
N GLU A 105 18.70 -21.18 21.01
CA GLU A 105 18.38 -22.07 22.13
C GLU A 105 17.17 -22.95 21.81
N THR A 106 16.11 -22.36 21.24
CA THR A 106 14.86 -23.07 20.91
C THR A 106 15.04 -24.03 19.73
N ASN A 107 15.80 -23.62 18.70
CA ASN A 107 15.92 -24.37 17.44
C ASN A 107 17.13 -25.30 17.39
N GLN A 108 18.03 -25.22 18.36
CA GLN A 108 19.30 -25.96 18.39
C GLN A 108 20.20 -25.73 17.15
N THR A 109 19.90 -24.70 16.35
CA THR A 109 20.63 -24.35 15.13
C THR A 109 20.72 -22.83 14.99
N SER A 110 21.70 -22.36 14.22
CA SER A 110 21.97 -20.93 13.99
C SER A 110 21.56 -20.45 12.59
N PHE A 111 20.84 -21.28 11.83
CA PHE A 111 20.42 -20.95 10.45
C PHE A 111 19.31 -19.91 10.39
N LEU A 112 18.41 -19.91 11.38
CA LEU A 112 17.34 -18.91 11.48
C LEU A 112 17.82 -17.73 12.32
N LYS A 113 17.72 -16.51 11.76
CA LYS A 113 18.06 -15.27 12.45
C LYS A 113 17.06 -14.18 12.10
N MET A 114 16.75 -13.34 13.08
CA MET A 114 16.05 -12.08 12.86
C MET A 114 17.05 -10.94 12.70
N ALA A 115 16.78 -10.09 11.73
CA ALA A 115 17.55 -8.89 11.45
C ALA A 115 16.71 -7.65 11.77
N TYR A 116 17.38 -6.59 12.19
CA TYR A 116 16.81 -5.26 12.24
C TYR A 116 16.86 -4.64 10.84
N GLU A 117 15.72 -4.17 10.34
CA GLU A 117 15.61 -3.54 9.01
C GLU A 117 15.44 -2.02 9.11
N GLU A 118 14.34 -1.55 9.72
CA GLU A 118 14.07 -0.13 9.86
C GLU A 118 13.31 0.23 11.15
N VAL A 119 13.37 1.51 11.54
CA VAL A 119 12.34 2.13 12.38
C VAL A 119 11.33 2.82 11.46
N LEU A 120 10.06 2.40 11.51
CA LEU A 120 8.98 3.02 10.75
C LEU A 120 8.22 4.02 11.64
N PHE A 121 8.51 5.31 11.50
CA PHE A 121 7.90 6.36 12.31
C PHE A 121 7.94 7.75 11.61
N PRO A 122 6.82 8.49 11.56
CA PRO A 122 5.46 8.08 11.89
C PRO A 122 4.96 7.02 10.91
N ALA A 123 3.96 6.26 11.35
CA ALA A 123 3.40 5.16 10.59
C ALA A 123 1.88 5.08 10.73
N VAL A 124 1.19 4.77 9.63
CA VAL A 124 -0.25 4.56 9.57
C VAL A 124 -0.54 3.14 9.12
N PHE A 125 -1.16 2.36 10.01
CA PHE A 125 -1.60 0.99 9.73
C PHE A 125 -3.11 1.00 9.46
N LEU A 126 -3.50 0.72 8.21
CA LEU A 126 -4.90 0.78 7.76
C LEU A 126 -5.57 -0.60 7.83
N ALA A 127 -4.88 -1.63 7.34
CA ALA A 127 -5.35 -3.01 7.37
C ALA A 127 -4.17 -3.98 7.21
N LYS A 128 -4.46 -5.28 7.24
CA LYS A 128 -3.47 -6.32 6.92
C LYS A 128 -2.83 -6.03 5.57
N LYS A 129 -1.50 -6.00 5.52
CA LYS A 129 -0.70 -5.68 4.33
C LYS A 129 -0.99 -4.31 3.71
N LYS A 130 -1.63 -3.39 4.45
CA LYS A 130 -1.95 -2.02 4.03
C LYS A 130 -1.48 -1.00 5.07
N TYR A 131 -0.28 -0.48 4.88
CA TYR A 131 0.31 0.51 5.79
C TYR A 131 1.35 1.36 5.07
N PHE A 132 1.63 2.55 5.62
CA PHE A 132 2.64 3.44 5.10
C PHE A 132 3.27 4.27 6.22
N GLY A 133 4.44 4.85 5.97
CA GLY A 133 5.16 5.65 6.95
C GLY A 133 6.49 6.18 6.43
N ILE A 134 7.25 6.79 7.34
CA ILE A 134 8.63 7.20 7.09
C ILE A 134 9.56 6.12 7.64
N ALA A 135 10.37 5.51 6.78
CA ALA A 135 11.35 4.51 7.18
C ALA A 135 12.70 5.17 7.52
N HIS A 136 13.25 4.80 8.65
CA HIS A 136 14.58 5.22 9.11
C HIS A 136 15.47 3.98 9.24
N VAL A 137 16.56 3.94 8.46
CA VAL A 137 17.45 2.77 8.36
C VAL A 137 18.76 3.02 9.11
N GLU A 138 19.57 3.96 8.62
CA GLU A 138 20.88 4.28 9.23
C GLU A 138 20.81 5.50 10.14
N ILE A 139 20.06 6.52 9.71
CA ILE A 139 19.88 7.78 10.42
C ILE A 139 18.42 8.19 10.43
N PRO A 140 17.96 8.93 11.46
CA PRO A 140 16.65 9.57 11.43
C PRO A 140 16.55 10.52 10.22
N ASN A 141 15.49 10.38 9.45
CA ASN A 141 15.21 11.18 8.26
C ASN A 141 13.72 11.44 8.12
N PHE A 142 13.25 12.60 8.58
CA PHE A 142 11.84 13.04 8.44
C PHE A 142 11.57 13.76 7.12
N SER A 143 12.51 13.74 6.18
CA SER A 143 12.34 14.31 4.84
C SER A 143 12.87 13.30 3.80
N PRO A 144 12.30 12.08 3.75
CA PRO A 144 12.69 11.09 2.76
C PRO A 144 12.28 11.56 1.36
N LYS A 145 12.90 10.99 0.32
CA LYS A 145 12.47 11.22 -1.06
C LYS A 145 11.14 10.55 -1.37
N GLU A 146 10.92 9.37 -0.78
CA GLU A 146 9.73 8.54 -0.99
C GLU A 146 9.24 7.99 0.35
N LEU A 147 7.93 7.83 0.47
CA LEU A 147 7.33 7.17 1.62
C LEU A 147 7.47 5.66 1.52
N PHE A 148 7.60 5.00 2.66
CA PHE A 148 7.48 3.56 2.75
C PHE A 148 6.00 3.20 2.62
N VAL A 149 5.61 2.45 1.58
CA VAL A 149 4.22 2.09 1.31
C VAL A 149 4.09 0.59 1.04
N LYS A 150 3.15 -0.07 1.73
CA LYS A 150 2.82 -1.49 1.53
C LYS A 150 1.34 -1.63 1.24
N GLY A 151 1.01 -2.14 0.05
CA GLY A 151 -0.33 -2.59 -0.37
C GLY A 151 -1.46 -1.56 -0.37
N VAL A 152 -1.16 -0.27 -0.11
CA VAL A 152 -2.11 0.83 -0.24
C VAL A 152 -2.50 0.98 -1.71
N ASP A 153 -3.80 1.21 -1.98
CA ASP A 153 -4.31 1.18 -3.35
C ASP A 153 -3.73 2.28 -4.25
N ILE A 154 -3.17 3.34 -3.66
CA ILE A 154 -2.47 4.46 -4.32
C ILE A 154 -1.26 3.99 -5.15
N VAL A 155 -0.58 2.93 -4.73
CA VAL A 155 0.59 2.39 -5.46
C VAL A 155 0.22 1.31 -6.49
N LYS A 156 -1.06 0.96 -6.62
CA LYS A 156 -1.49 -0.06 -7.59
C LYS A 156 -1.49 0.50 -9.01
N GLN A 157 -1.11 -0.36 -9.95
CA GLN A 157 -1.18 -0.03 -11.38
C GLN A 157 -2.63 0.17 -11.83
N GLY A 158 -2.82 1.05 -12.81
CA GLY A 158 -4.11 1.30 -13.46
C GLY A 158 -4.94 2.43 -12.85
N GLN A 159 -4.50 2.98 -11.71
CA GLN A 159 -5.11 4.17 -11.11
C GLN A 159 -4.76 5.43 -11.91
N SER A 160 -5.67 6.40 -11.90
CA SER A 160 -5.46 7.67 -12.58
C SER A 160 -4.41 8.52 -11.88
N GLU A 161 -3.83 9.46 -12.61
CA GLU A 161 -2.86 10.41 -12.04
C GLU A 161 -3.46 11.22 -10.90
N LEU A 162 -4.70 11.71 -11.06
CA LEU A 162 -5.43 12.43 -10.02
C LEU A 162 -5.57 11.59 -8.73
N PHE A 163 -5.91 10.31 -8.85
CA PHE A 163 -6.04 9.42 -7.70
C PHE A 163 -4.71 9.25 -6.97
N ARG A 164 -3.61 9.13 -7.73
CA ARG A 164 -2.26 8.98 -7.18
C ARG A 164 -1.81 10.27 -6.48
N ASP A 165 -2.06 11.43 -7.08
CA ASP A 165 -1.74 12.73 -6.52
C ASP A 165 -2.47 12.98 -5.19
N ILE A 166 -3.81 12.87 -5.19
CA ILE A 166 -4.64 13.00 -3.98
C ILE A 166 -4.16 12.03 -2.89
N GLY A 167 -3.94 10.77 -3.27
CA GLY A 167 -3.45 9.75 -2.35
C GLY A 167 -2.10 10.11 -1.74
N ASN A 168 -1.15 10.56 -2.55
CA ASN A 168 0.17 10.97 -2.08
C ASN A 168 0.08 12.16 -1.13
N ARG A 169 -0.74 13.18 -1.46
CA ARG A 169 -0.95 14.34 -0.60
C ARG A 169 -1.49 13.96 0.78
N ILE A 170 -2.49 13.06 0.83
CA ILE A 170 -3.02 12.52 2.09
C ILE A 170 -1.93 11.78 2.88
N MET A 171 -1.20 10.88 2.21
CA MET A 171 -0.16 10.08 2.88
C MET A 171 0.94 10.96 3.46
N TRP A 172 1.44 11.94 2.70
CA TRP A 172 2.44 12.90 3.17
C TRP A 172 1.92 13.71 4.35
N ALA A 173 0.73 14.31 4.23
CA ALA A 173 0.14 15.09 5.31
C ALA A 173 -0.07 14.27 6.60
N ALA A 174 -0.35 12.97 6.48
CA ALA A 174 -0.57 12.08 7.63
C ALA A 174 0.72 11.73 8.42
N VAL A 175 1.90 11.82 7.80
CA VAL A 175 3.18 11.40 8.41
C VAL A 175 4.19 12.54 8.55
N SER A 176 3.86 13.73 8.02
CA SER A 176 4.66 14.93 8.23
C SER A 176 4.72 15.32 9.70
N VAL A 177 5.86 15.91 10.10
CA VAL A 177 6.03 16.47 11.45
C VAL A 177 5.04 17.63 11.61
N PRO A 178 4.15 17.59 12.62
CA PRO A 178 3.23 18.70 12.87
C PRO A 178 3.98 19.99 13.19
N GLU A 179 3.48 21.12 12.70
CA GLU A 179 4.03 22.44 13.05
C GLU A 179 3.75 22.81 14.51
N SER A 180 2.68 22.28 15.10
CA SER A 180 2.28 22.51 16.48
C SER A 180 1.63 21.27 17.09
N THR A 181 1.84 21.08 18.40
CA THR A 181 1.18 20.03 19.19
C THR A 181 -0.30 20.31 19.45
N THR A 182 -0.73 21.58 19.38
CA THR A 182 -2.09 22.00 19.73
C THR A 182 -3.10 21.75 18.61
N GLN A 183 -2.64 21.69 17.35
CA GLN A 183 -3.50 21.53 16.17
C GLN A 183 -3.33 20.14 15.54
N LYS A 184 -3.54 19.10 16.34
CA LYS A 184 -3.45 17.72 15.86
C LYS A 184 -4.64 17.39 14.96
N LYS A 185 -4.47 17.53 13.65
CA LYS A 185 -5.45 17.04 12.68
C LYS A 185 -5.51 15.52 12.74
N THR A 186 -6.71 14.97 12.87
CA THR A 186 -6.90 13.52 12.70
C THR A 186 -6.72 13.14 11.23
N LEU A 187 -6.45 11.87 10.95
CA LEU A 187 -6.40 11.36 9.57
C LEU A 187 -7.68 11.69 8.77
N LEU A 188 -8.86 11.62 9.41
CA LEU A 188 -10.13 11.95 8.74
C LEU A 188 -10.17 13.40 8.25
N HIS A 189 -9.87 14.37 9.11
CA HIS A 189 -9.74 15.79 8.74
C HIS A 189 -8.71 16.01 7.62
N ILE A 190 -7.57 15.32 7.64
CA ILE A 190 -6.57 15.41 6.55
C ILE A 190 -7.18 14.95 5.22
N VAL A 191 -7.91 13.84 5.23
CA VAL A 191 -8.58 13.32 4.04
C VAL A 191 -9.63 14.31 3.54
N GLU A 192 -10.47 14.84 4.43
CA GLU A 192 -11.49 15.83 4.06
C GLU A 192 -10.90 17.10 3.45
N ASP A 193 -9.84 17.64 4.05
CA ASP A 193 -9.16 18.85 3.56
C ASP A 193 -8.59 18.62 2.16
N VAL A 194 -7.88 17.50 1.94
CA VAL A 194 -7.29 17.20 0.63
C VAL A 194 -8.36 16.93 -0.42
N LEU A 195 -9.46 16.27 -0.06
CA LEU A 195 -10.57 16.03 -0.98
C LEU A 195 -11.30 17.31 -1.38
N LYS A 196 -11.55 18.22 -0.43
CA LYS A 196 -12.15 19.54 -0.73
C LYS A 196 -11.26 20.34 -1.67
N ASP A 197 -9.97 20.41 -1.37
CA ASP A 197 -9.00 21.09 -2.21
C ASP A 197 -8.95 20.49 -3.63
N ALA A 198 -8.97 19.15 -3.73
CA ALA A 198 -8.99 18.47 -5.02
C ALA A 198 -10.26 18.80 -5.83
N ILE A 199 -11.43 18.92 -5.19
CA ILE A 199 -12.68 19.30 -5.86
C ILE A 199 -12.61 20.75 -6.35
N GLU A 200 -12.07 21.66 -5.55
CA GLU A 200 -11.99 23.09 -5.88
C GLU A 200 -10.98 23.41 -6.99
N HIS A 201 -9.86 22.65 -7.07
CA HIS A 201 -8.75 22.96 -7.95
C HIS A 201 -8.57 22.00 -9.13
N THR A 202 -9.36 20.91 -9.22
CA THR A 202 -9.31 20.02 -10.39
C THR A 202 -10.20 20.56 -11.49
N SER A 203 -9.59 20.99 -12.60
CA SER A 203 -10.35 21.38 -13.79
C SER A 203 -11.01 20.16 -14.45
N PRO A 204 -12.31 20.22 -14.79
CA PRO A 204 -12.97 19.18 -15.59
C PRO A 204 -12.37 18.98 -16.99
N THR A 205 -11.62 19.97 -17.49
CA THR A 205 -10.98 19.93 -18.81
C THR A 205 -9.63 19.19 -18.81
N ASP A 206 -9.13 18.80 -17.63
CA ASP A 206 -7.86 18.09 -17.48
C ASP A 206 -8.03 16.58 -17.64
N HIS A 207 -8.48 16.16 -18.83
CA HIS A 207 -8.90 14.78 -19.11
C HIS A 207 -7.77 13.76 -18.91
N GLU A 208 -6.51 14.15 -19.11
CA GLU A 208 -5.34 13.27 -18.95
C GLU A 208 -5.21 12.76 -17.52
N ARG A 209 -5.49 13.61 -16.51
CA ARG A 209 -5.40 13.22 -15.10
C ARG A 209 -6.44 12.20 -14.67
N PHE A 210 -7.50 12.00 -15.45
CA PHE A 210 -8.54 11.01 -15.21
C PHE A 210 -8.29 9.67 -15.92
N VAL A 211 -7.29 9.60 -16.80
CA VAL A 211 -6.99 8.38 -17.57
C VAL A 211 -6.61 7.24 -16.64
N GLN A 212 -7.32 6.12 -16.78
CA GLN A 212 -7.03 4.85 -16.12
C GLN A 212 -6.48 3.85 -17.12
N THR A 213 -5.85 2.78 -16.62
CA THR A 213 -5.34 1.71 -17.48
C THR A 213 -5.83 0.35 -16.98
N SER A 214 -6.22 -0.53 -17.90
CA SER A 214 -6.56 -1.91 -17.59
C SER A 214 -5.99 -2.88 -18.62
N THR A 215 -5.98 -4.16 -18.27
CA THR A 215 -5.58 -5.25 -19.16
C THR A 215 -6.77 -6.13 -19.48
N TYR A 216 -7.03 -6.35 -20.76
CA TYR A 216 -8.06 -7.31 -21.16
C TYR A 216 -7.52 -8.75 -21.05
N LYS A 217 -8.25 -9.63 -20.37
CA LYS A 217 -7.91 -11.06 -20.27
C LYS A 217 -9.18 -11.87 -20.51
N LYS A 218 -9.27 -12.58 -21.64
CA LYS A 218 -10.48 -13.30 -22.06
C LYS A 218 -10.97 -14.31 -21.02
N HIS A 219 -10.04 -15.04 -20.41
CA HIS A 219 -10.33 -16.10 -19.43
C HIS A 219 -10.60 -15.59 -18.01
N LYS A 220 -10.37 -14.30 -17.74
CA LYS A 220 -10.63 -13.70 -16.43
C LYS A 220 -12.01 -13.06 -16.44
N ASP A 221 -12.83 -13.35 -15.44
CA ASP A 221 -14.15 -12.74 -15.32
C ASP A 221 -14.10 -11.34 -14.71
N ASN A 222 -13.45 -10.41 -15.43
CA ASN A 222 -13.46 -9.00 -15.07
C ASN A 222 -14.66 -8.31 -15.75
N LYS A 223 -15.78 -8.22 -15.03
CA LYS A 223 -17.05 -7.68 -15.54
C LYS A 223 -16.93 -6.28 -16.13
N SER A 224 -16.23 -5.36 -15.46
CA SER A 224 -16.10 -3.98 -15.94
C SER A 224 -15.32 -3.89 -17.26
N VAL A 225 -14.22 -4.63 -17.36
CA VAL A 225 -13.40 -4.68 -18.59
C VAL A 225 -14.15 -5.37 -19.72
N LYS A 226 -14.84 -6.49 -19.45
CA LYS A 226 -15.66 -7.17 -20.47
C LYS A 226 -16.76 -6.25 -21.01
N GLN A 227 -17.51 -5.58 -20.12
CA GLN A 227 -18.53 -4.60 -20.51
C GLN A 227 -17.94 -3.42 -21.30
N PHE A 228 -16.73 -2.97 -20.97
CA PHE A 228 -16.05 -1.94 -21.76
C PHE A 228 -15.76 -2.42 -23.19
N ILE A 229 -15.19 -3.62 -23.34
CA ILE A 229 -14.92 -4.22 -24.66
C ILE A 229 -16.22 -4.46 -25.45
N GLU A 230 -17.27 -4.96 -24.80
CA GLU A 230 -18.59 -5.16 -25.44
C GLU A 230 -19.19 -3.85 -25.94
N ARG A 231 -19.10 -2.77 -25.14
CA ARG A 231 -19.55 -1.43 -25.57
C ARG A 231 -18.73 -0.88 -26.73
N MET A 232 -17.41 -1.11 -26.77
CA MET A 232 -16.59 -0.75 -27.93
C MET A 232 -17.03 -1.50 -29.19
N LYS A 233 -17.26 -2.81 -29.10
CA LYS A 233 -17.75 -3.62 -30.22
C LYS A 233 -19.12 -3.15 -30.72
N ALA A 234 -20.05 -2.89 -29.81
CA ALA A 234 -21.39 -2.42 -30.15
C ALA A 234 -21.34 -1.06 -30.88
N ARG A 235 -20.55 -0.10 -30.37
CA ARG A 235 -20.35 1.21 -31.05
C ARG A 235 -19.77 1.07 -32.45
N ARG A 236 -18.82 0.15 -32.63
CA ARG A 236 -18.20 -0.10 -33.94
C ARG A 236 -19.23 -0.64 -34.95
N LEU A 237 -20.06 -1.59 -34.51
CA LEU A 237 -21.15 -2.14 -35.34
C LEU A 237 -22.19 -1.06 -35.72
N SER A 238 -22.60 -0.21 -34.77
CA SER A 238 -23.54 0.88 -35.05
C SER A 238 -22.97 1.90 -36.05
N ALA A 239 -21.72 2.33 -35.89
CA ALA A 239 -21.09 3.28 -36.80
C ALA A 239 -20.88 2.70 -38.21
N SER A 240 -20.55 1.41 -38.32
CA SER A 240 -20.47 0.74 -39.63
C SER A 240 -21.83 0.67 -40.33
N ALA A 241 -22.92 0.41 -39.60
CA ALA A 241 -24.27 0.37 -40.15
C ALA A 241 -24.78 1.75 -40.61
N GLU A 242 -24.40 2.83 -39.93
CA GLU A 242 -24.72 4.21 -40.32
C GLU A 242 -23.96 4.65 -41.59
N ASN A 243 -22.72 4.19 -41.76
CA ASN A 243 -21.88 4.52 -42.92
C ASN A 243 -22.28 3.74 -44.20
N GLU A 244 -22.86 2.54 -44.09
CA GLU A 244 -23.39 1.79 -45.26
C GLU A 244 -24.59 2.49 -45.95
N GLY A 245 -25.21 3.48 -45.30
CA GLY A 245 -26.32 4.26 -45.85
C GLY A 245 -25.94 5.58 -46.55
N ASN A 246 -24.67 6.02 -46.45
CA ASN A 246 -24.19 7.27 -47.03
C ASN A 246 -23.28 7.00 -48.22
N ASP A 247 -23.81 7.18 -49.43
CA ASP A 247 -23.10 7.10 -50.72
C ASP A 247 -22.23 8.36 -50.90
N SER A 248 -21.15 8.46 -50.12
CA SER A 248 -20.16 9.54 -50.26
C SER A 248 -18.76 8.94 -50.31
N ASP A 249 -17.99 9.30 -51.35
CA ASP A 249 -16.59 8.91 -51.64
C ASP A 249 -15.56 9.34 -50.55
N LEU A 250 -15.97 9.58 -49.30
CA LEU A 250 -15.04 9.81 -48.21
C LEU A 250 -14.48 8.47 -47.70
N PRO A 251 -13.17 8.39 -47.41
CA PRO A 251 -12.55 7.17 -46.92
C PRO A 251 -13.23 6.73 -45.62
N SER A 252 -13.59 5.43 -45.56
CA SER A 252 -14.22 4.80 -44.41
C SER A 252 -13.61 5.32 -43.11
N GLU A 253 -14.41 5.89 -42.20
CA GLU A 253 -13.95 6.43 -40.93
C GLU A 253 -12.98 5.43 -40.27
N THR A 254 -11.70 5.81 -40.24
CA THR A 254 -10.70 5.00 -39.55
C THR A 254 -11.01 5.15 -38.07
N PHE A 255 -11.59 4.11 -37.46
CA PHE A 255 -11.91 4.13 -36.03
C PHE A 255 -10.69 4.61 -35.23
N LEU A 256 -10.88 5.67 -34.43
CA LEU A 256 -9.80 6.30 -33.67
C LEU A 256 -9.08 5.34 -32.71
N TYR A 257 -9.75 4.26 -32.29
CA TYR A 257 -9.21 3.27 -31.37
C TYR A 257 -9.48 1.84 -31.83
N GLU A 258 -8.45 0.99 -31.72
CA GLU A 258 -8.56 -0.45 -31.94
C GLU A 258 -9.20 -1.14 -30.73
N ILE A 259 -9.83 -2.29 -30.97
CA ILE A 259 -10.44 -3.09 -29.90
C ILE A 259 -9.33 -3.94 -29.27
N PRO A 260 -9.04 -3.80 -27.96
CA PRO A 260 -7.95 -4.54 -27.31
C PRO A 260 -8.12 -6.06 -27.42
N GLU A 261 -7.03 -6.77 -27.72
CA GLU A 261 -6.98 -8.22 -27.69
C GLU A 261 -6.68 -8.76 -26.28
N SER A 262 -6.83 -10.08 -26.10
CA SER A 262 -6.58 -10.70 -24.81
C SER A 262 -5.09 -10.68 -24.50
N GLY A 263 -4.69 -9.91 -23.50
CA GLY A 263 -3.30 -9.63 -23.14
C GLY A 263 -3.00 -8.13 -23.18
N ASP A 264 -3.76 -7.39 -23.98
CA ASP A 264 -3.48 -5.99 -24.25
C ASP A 264 -3.83 -5.08 -23.08
N ARG A 265 -3.01 -4.04 -22.93
CA ARG A 265 -3.26 -2.92 -22.03
C ARG A 265 -3.92 -1.79 -22.83
N PHE A 266 -4.97 -1.21 -22.26
CA PHE A 266 -5.68 -0.09 -22.86
C PHE A 266 -5.97 0.99 -21.82
N GLN A 267 -6.07 2.22 -22.31
CA GLN A 267 -6.43 3.39 -21.52
C GLN A 267 -7.92 3.69 -21.66
N TYR A 268 -8.53 4.20 -20.60
CA TYR A 268 -9.93 4.61 -20.62
C TYR A 268 -10.19 5.70 -19.57
N VAL A 269 -11.26 6.45 -19.79
CA VAL A 269 -11.83 7.39 -18.82
C VAL A 269 -13.26 6.98 -18.50
N ILE A 270 -13.73 7.30 -17.30
CA ILE A 270 -15.12 7.07 -16.91
C ILE A 270 -15.88 8.36 -17.16
N THR A 271 -16.86 8.31 -18.06
CA THR A 271 -17.75 9.43 -18.33
C THR A 271 -19.13 9.18 -17.71
N LYS A 272 -19.75 10.26 -17.24
CA LYS A 272 -21.13 10.25 -16.74
C LYS A 272 -22.08 10.21 -17.93
N VAL A 273 -23.00 9.25 -17.96
CA VAL A 273 -24.06 9.13 -19.00
C VAL A 273 -25.41 9.64 -18.50
N ASP A 274 -25.67 9.56 -17.18
CA ASP A 274 -26.91 9.98 -16.52
C ASP A 274 -26.60 10.79 -15.25
N ASP A 275 -27.54 11.59 -14.75
CA ASP A 275 -27.44 12.30 -13.47
C ASP A 275 -27.61 11.39 -12.24
N TYR A 276 -26.81 11.63 -11.18
CA TYR A 276 -26.81 10.90 -9.92
C TYR A 276 -26.70 11.87 -8.74
N ASP A 277 -27.32 11.55 -7.60
CA ASP A 277 -27.21 12.33 -6.37
C ASP A 277 -25.85 12.13 -5.66
N ILE A 278 -25.62 12.88 -4.57
CA ILE A 278 -24.39 12.80 -3.77
C ILE A 278 -24.18 11.42 -3.10
N TYR A 279 -25.17 10.54 -3.13
CA TYR A 279 -25.10 9.17 -2.62
C TYR A 279 -24.98 8.13 -3.75
N GLY A 280 -24.85 8.57 -5.00
CA GLY A 280 -24.69 7.70 -6.17
C GLY A 280 -25.99 7.04 -6.65
N ARG A 281 -27.16 7.59 -6.32
CA ARG A 281 -28.46 7.12 -6.84
C ARG A 281 -28.81 7.85 -8.12
N LYS A 282 -29.33 7.13 -9.12
CA LYS A 282 -29.72 7.73 -10.41
C LYS A 282 -30.84 8.75 -10.17
N ILE A 283 -30.60 9.99 -10.55
CA ILE A 283 -31.61 11.03 -10.64
C ILE A 283 -32.32 10.78 -11.96
N SER A 284 -33.51 10.15 -11.91
CA SER A 284 -34.38 10.14 -13.09
C SER A 284 -34.85 11.58 -13.32
N LEU A 285 -34.50 12.16 -14.46
CA LEU A 285 -35.26 13.28 -15.02
C LEU A 285 -36.65 12.78 -15.46
#